data_AF-A0AAU9D2Q7-F1
#
_entry.id   AF-A0AAU9D2Q7-F1
#
_cell.length_a   1.000
_cell.length_b   1.000
_cell.length_c   1.000
_cell.angle_alpha   90.00
_cell.angle_beta   90.00
_cell.angle_gamma   90.00
#
_symmetry.space_group_name_H-M   'P 1'
#
loop_
_entity.id
_entity.type
_entity.pdbx_description
1 polymer ?
#
loop_
_entity_poly.entity_id
_entity_poly.type
_entity_poly.pdbx_seq_one_letter_code
_entity_poly.pdbx_strand_id
1 'polypeptide(L)'
;MEDADAVAAAAEFVCRLRTAGAAAPIDIFTGYTDTAVMAAATGNLEFLSYGPGSLEVAHKPNEHVPVADLVRVRRVLSKLAADCCL
;
A
#
# COMPACT_ATOMS: atom_id res chain seq x y z
N MET A 1 8.73 -2.68 22.88
CA MET A 1 7.44 -1.99 22.73
C MET A 1 7.76 -0.63 22.14
N GLU A 2 8.16 -0.61 20.86
CA GLU A 2 8.65 0.62 20.19
C GLU A 2 8.61 0.51 18.66
N ASP A 3 7.81 -0.41 18.10
CA ASP A 3 7.75 -0.65 16.65
C ASP A 3 6.41 -0.26 15.99
N ALA A 4 5.38 0.10 16.76
CA ALA A 4 4.04 0.43 16.23
C ALA A 4 3.95 1.80 15.50
N ASP A 5 5.06 2.54 15.41
CA ASP A 5 5.11 3.89 14.84
C ASP A 5 5.38 3.91 13.33
N ALA A 6 5.95 2.85 12.74
CA ALA A 6 6.36 2.86 11.34
C ALA A 6 5.19 2.65 10.36
N VAL A 7 4.26 1.72 10.62
CA VAL A 7 3.03 1.58 9.83
C VAL A 7 2.05 2.69 10.12
N ALA A 8 1.96 3.17 11.36
CA ALA A 8 1.17 4.37 11.65
C ALA A 8 1.69 5.57 10.83
N ALA A 9 3.00 5.78 10.78
CA ALA A 9 3.62 6.82 9.95
C ALA A 9 3.44 6.55 8.44
N ALA A 10 3.55 5.32 7.95
CA ALA A 10 3.35 4.98 6.55
C ALA A 10 1.87 5.09 6.12
N ALA A 11 0.93 4.70 6.98
CA ALA A 11 -0.51 4.85 6.79
C ALA A 11 -0.92 6.32 6.84
N GLU A 12 -0.36 7.08 7.78
CA GLU A 12 -0.55 8.52 7.88
C GLU A 12 0.09 9.23 6.68
N PHE A 13 1.23 8.75 6.19
CA PHE A 13 1.88 9.24 4.99
C PHE A 13 1.08 8.95 3.72
N VAL A 14 0.53 7.74 3.56
CA VAL A 14 -0.42 7.40 2.49
C VAL A 14 -1.68 8.28 2.59
N CYS A 15 -2.16 8.58 3.79
CA CYS A 15 -3.25 9.52 4.02
C CYS A 15 -2.87 10.96 3.66
N ARG A 16 -1.66 11.42 4.02
CA ARG A 16 -1.15 12.79 3.78
C ARG A 16 -0.78 13.04 2.32
N LEU A 17 -0.35 12.01 1.58
CA LEU A 17 -0.13 12.05 0.14
C LEU A 17 -1.41 12.36 -0.66
N ARG A 18 -2.58 12.20 -0.04
CA ARG A 18 -3.85 12.71 -0.55
C ARG A 18 -4.07 14.17 -0.17
N THR A 19 -3.20 15.07 -0.64
CA THR A 19 -3.53 16.51 -0.74
C THR A 19 -4.63 16.74 -1.81
N ALA A 20 -5.79 16.13 -1.57
CA ALA A 20 -7.11 16.33 -2.16
C ALA A 20 -8.19 15.60 -1.31
N GLY A 21 -8.12 15.68 0.03
CA GLY A 21 -9.32 15.72 0.88
C GLY A 21 -10.19 14.47 1.11
N ALA A 22 -9.70 13.23 1.00
CA ALA A 22 -10.47 12.05 1.44
C ALA A 22 -9.56 10.98 2.07
N ALA A 23 -9.96 10.35 3.18
CA ALA A 23 -9.21 9.25 3.80
C ALA A 23 -9.02 8.05 2.82
N ALA A 24 -7.85 7.40 2.86
CA ALA A 24 -7.68 6.10 2.20
C ALA A 24 -8.25 5.01 3.14
N PRO A 25 -9.28 4.25 2.72
CA PRO A 25 -9.72 3.12 3.53
C PRO A 25 -8.58 2.12 3.60
N ILE A 26 -8.12 1.85 4.82
CA ILE A 26 -7.26 0.71 5.13
C ILE A 26 -8.21 -0.44 5.40
N ASP A 27 -7.99 -1.56 4.71
CA ASP A 27 -8.81 -2.75 4.86
C ASP A 27 -7.93 -4.00 4.93
N ILE A 28 -8.49 -5.07 5.49
CA ILE A 28 -7.84 -6.37 5.62
C ILE A 28 -8.09 -7.15 4.33
N PHE A 29 -7.01 -7.44 3.60
CA PHE A 29 -7.07 -8.38 2.50
C PHE A 29 -6.89 -9.81 3.02
N THR A 30 -7.90 -10.66 2.85
CA THR A 30 -7.88 -12.06 3.31
C THR A 30 -7.20 -13.02 2.33
N GLY A 31 -6.84 -12.53 1.14
CA GLY A 31 -6.02 -13.30 0.21
C GLY A 31 -4.56 -13.37 0.66
N TYR A 32 -3.89 -14.44 0.26
CA TYR A 32 -2.47 -14.62 0.57
C TYR A 32 -1.62 -13.63 -0.22
N THR A 33 -0.68 -12.97 0.46
CA THR A 33 0.32 -12.10 -0.16
C THR A 33 1.69 -12.41 0.45
N ASP A 34 2.75 -12.17 -0.31
CA ASP A 34 4.12 -12.33 0.17
C ASP A 34 4.42 -11.44 1.38
N THR A 35 3.63 -10.38 1.59
CA THR A 35 3.66 -9.56 2.80
C THR A 35 3.46 -10.39 4.07
N ALA A 36 2.58 -11.39 4.05
CA ALA A 36 2.38 -12.29 5.20
C ALA A 36 3.60 -13.21 5.43
N VAL A 37 4.27 -13.63 4.35
CA VAL A 37 5.53 -14.40 4.43
C VAL A 37 6.62 -13.55 5.06
N MET A 38 6.79 -12.33 4.58
CA MET A 38 7.80 -11.41 5.09
C MET A 38 7.55 -11.05 6.55
N ALA A 39 6.30 -10.83 6.93
CA ALA A 39 5.94 -10.58 8.32
C ALA A 39 6.31 -11.76 9.23
N ALA A 40 5.98 -12.98 8.82
CA ALA A 40 6.34 -14.19 9.57
C ALA A 40 7.87 -14.41 9.62
N ALA A 41 8.57 -14.20 8.51
CA ALA A 41 10.01 -14.44 8.40
C ALA A 41 10.85 -13.44 9.21
N THR A 42 10.39 -12.19 9.31
CA THR A 42 11.11 -11.11 9.99
C THR A 42 10.63 -10.86 11.41
N GLY A 43 9.46 -11.37 11.79
CA GLY A 43 8.78 -11.02 13.04
C GLY A 43 8.26 -9.59 13.08
N ASN A 44 8.38 -8.84 11.99
CA ASN A 44 7.91 -7.46 11.87
C ASN A 44 6.48 -7.47 11.30
N LEU A 45 5.53 -6.88 12.02
CA LEU A 45 4.14 -6.77 11.56
C LEU A 45 3.86 -5.44 10.83
N GLU A 46 4.87 -4.58 10.76
CA GLU A 46 4.78 -3.24 10.20
C GLU A 46 4.94 -3.28 8.67
N PHE A 47 4.09 -4.05 7.99
CA PHE A 47 4.05 -4.12 6.53
C PHE A 47 2.70 -3.66 5.97
N LEU A 48 2.75 -3.10 4.76
CA LEU A 48 1.58 -2.66 3.99
C LEU A 48 1.70 -3.10 2.54
N SER A 49 0.63 -3.66 1.99
CA SER A 49 0.48 -3.91 0.55
C SER A 49 -0.32 -2.77 -0.09
N TYR A 50 0.24 -2.14 -1.12
CA TYR A 50 -0.43 -1.07 -1.88
C TYR A 50 -0.13 -1.18 -3.37
N GLY A 51 -1.16 -1.10 -4.21
CA GLY A 51 -1.02 -1.26 -5.66
C GLY A 51 -2.23 -0.72 -6.45
N PRO A 52 -2.14 -0.70 -7.79
CA PRO A 52 -3.19 -0.20 -8.68
C PRO A 52 -4.22 -1.29 -9.03
N GLY A 53 -5.36 -0.89 -9.59
CA GLY A 53 -6.34 -1.82 -10.15
C GLY A 53 -7.41 -2.27 -9.17
N SER A 54 -8.11 -3.36 -9.51
CA SER A 54 -9.23 -3.90 -8.73
C SER A 54 -9.16 -5.42 -8.64
N LEU A 55 -9.46 -5.94 -7.45
CA LEU A 55 -9.57 -7.37 -7.19
C LEU A 55 -10.77 -8.01 -7.90
N GLU A 56 -11.78 -7.22 -8.28
CA GLU A 56 -12.97 -7.72 -8.98
C GLU A 56 -12.65 -8.28 -10.36
N VAL A 57 -11.59 -7.75 -11.00
CA VAL A 57 -11.14 -8.14 -12.34
C VAL A 57 -9.82 -8.93 -12.32
N ALA A 58 -9.18 -9.05 -11.16
CA ALA A 58 -7.96 -9.84 -11.01
C ALA A 58 -8.22 -11.32 -11.29
N HIS A 59 -7.34 -11.97 -12.04
CA HIS A 59 -7.46 -13.38 -12.45
C HIS A 59 -8.71 -13.66 -13.32
N LYS A 60 -9.25 -12.66 -14.00
CA LYS A 60 -10.38 -12.80 -14.94
C LYS A 60 -9.92 -12.57 -16.38
N PRO A 61 -10.62 -13.10 -17.41
CA PRO A 61 -10.20 -12.91 -18.81
C PRO A 61 -10.11 -11.45 -19.27
N ASN A 62 -10.86 -10.55 -18.62
CA ASN A 62 -10.87 -9.11 -18.88
C ASN A 62 -10.06 -8.32 -17.85
N GLU A 63 -9.04 -8.94 -17.25
CA GLU A 63 -8.13 -8.31 -16.31
C GLU A 63 -7.49 -7.06 -16.93
N HIS A 64 -7.63 -5.94 -16.23
CA HIS A 64 -7.09 -4.65 -16.66
C HIS A 64 -6.82 -3.76 -15.46
N VAL A 65 -6.03 -2.72 -15.68
CA VAL A 65 -5.72 -1.69 -14.69
C VAL A 65 -5.96 -0.32 -15.32
N PRO A 66 -6.71 0.59 -14.68
CA PRO A 66 -6.85 1.96 -15.17
C PRO A 66 -5.48 2.67 -15.23
N VAL A 67 -5.19 3.35 -16.34
CA VAL A 67 -3.92 4.11 -16.47
C VAL A 67 -3.77 5.18 -15.38
N ALA A 68 -4.88 5.80 -14.96
CA ALA A 68 -4.89 6.75 -13.86
C ALA A 68 -4.38 6.16 -12.53
N ASP A 69 -4.63 4.86 -12.31
CA ASP A 69 -4.16 4.16 -11.12
C ASP A 69 -2.65 3.98 -11.14
N LEU A 70 -2.08 3.66 -12.31
CA LEU A 70 -0.63 3.57 -12.48
C LEU A 70 0.06 4.91 -12.17
N VAL A 71 -0.50 6.01 -12.67
CA VAL A 71 0.02 7.37 -12.41
C VAL A 71 -0.04 7.70 -10.93
N ARG A 72 -1.17 7.39 -10.27
CA ARG A 72 -1.35 7.60 -8.83
C ARG A 72 -0.33 6.80 -8.01
N VAL A 73 -0.24 5.49 -8.24
CA VAL A 73 0.65 4.60 -7.49
C VAL A 73 2.11 5.00 -7.69
N ARG A 74 2.52 5.33 -8.92
CA ARG A 74 3.86 5.87 -9.18
C ARG A 74 4.14 7.10 -8.33
N ARG A 75 3.23 8.10 -8.32
CA ARG A 75 3.41 9.33 -7.54
C ARG A 75 3.55 9.02 -6.04
N VAL A 76 2.68 8.15 -5.51
CA VAL A 76 2.68 7.77 -4.10
C VAL A 76 3.98 7.07 -3.71
N LEU A 77 4.34 5.99 -4.40
CA LEU A 77 5.53 5.20 -4.07
C LEU A 77 6.82 5.99 -4.30
N SER A 78 6.89 6.85 -5.33
CA SER A 78 8.07 7.71 -5.54
C SER A 78 8.27 8.69 -4.39
N LYS A 79 7.18 9.28 -3.88
CA LYS A 79 7.26 10.23 -2.76
C LYS A 79 7.59 9.51 -1.45
N LEU A 80 7.03 8.31 -1.22
CA LEU A 80 7.40 7.47 -0.06
C LEU A 80 8.89 7.14 -0.06
N ALA A 81 9.41 6.67 -1.19
CA ALA A 81 10.83 6.36 -1.31
C ALA A 81 11.71 7.60 -1.10
N ALA A 82 11.29 8.76 -1.62
CA ALA A 82 12.03 10.01 -1.44
C ALA A 82 12.06 10.50 0.01
N ASP A 83 11.04 10.19 0.81
CA ASP A 83 10.94 10.67 2.19
C ASP A 83 11.49 9.68 3.23
N CYS A 84 11.48 8.38 2.92
CA CYS A 84 11.87 7.33 3.86
C CYS A 84 13.23 6.69 3.55
N CYS A 85 13.74 6.84 2.32
CA CYS A 85 14.93 6.12 1.87
C CYS A 85 16.07 7.02 1.38
N LEU A 86 15.93 8.35 1.47
CA LEU A 86 16.95 9.34 1.11
C LEU A 86 17.19 10.32 2.25
#